data_AF-A0A7G9RZW1-F1
#
_entry.id   AF-A0A7G9RZW1-F1
#
_cell.length_a   1.000
_cell.length_b   1.000
_cell.length_c   1.000
_cell.angle_alpha   90.00
_cell.angle_beta   90.00
_cell.angle_gamma   90.00
#
_symmetry.space_group_name_H-M   'P 1'
#
loop_
_entity.id
_entity.type
_entity.pdbx_description
1 polymer ?
#
loop_
_entity_poly.entity_id
_entity_poly.type
_entity_poly.pdbx_seq_one_letter_code
_entity_poly.pdbx_strand_id
1 'polypeptide(L)' 'MSWFSIAGIKEEIRKIRWPNRKEMSRNTTIVITFVLFFVAYFFLTEFVLIRALKLLGIGG' A
#
# COMPACT_ATOMS: atom_id res chain seq x y z
N MET A 1 -13.41 16.84 34.11
CA MET A 1 -12.97 16.52 32.74
C MET A 1 -11.76 15.56 32.79
N SER A 2 -11.93 14.31 33.25
CA SER A 2 -10.83 13.33 33.35
C SER A 2 -10.98 12.11 32.44
N TRP A 3 -12.07 12.03 31.67
CA TRP A 3 -12.35 10.96 30.68
C TRP A 3 -11.31 10.89 29.55
N PHE A 4 -10.64 12.01 29.23
CA PHE A 4 -9.55 12.09 28.24
C PHE A 4 -8.16 12.13 28.89
N SER A 5 -7.98 11.45 30.02
CA SER A 5 -6.64 11.28 30.60
C SER A 5 -5.78 10.39 29.69
N ILE A 6 -4.54 10.80 29.40
CA ILE A 6 -3.53 9.99 28.68
C ILE A 6 -3.36 8.61 29.34
N ALA A 7 -3.55 8.53 30.66
CA ALA A 7 -3.53 7.27 31.39
C ALA A 7 -4.72 6.35 31.00
N GLY A 8 -5.92 6.91 30.80
CA GLY A 8 -7.09 6.16 30.34
C GLY A 8 -6.94 5.65 28.90
N ILE A 9 -6.35 6.45 28.02
CA ILE A 9 -6.05 6.05 26.63
C ILE A 9 -5.02 4.90 26.60
N LYS A 10 -4.00 4.96 27.45
CA LYS A 10 -2.98 3.91 27.57
C LYS A 10 -3.58 2.58 28.05
N GLU A 11 -4.50 2.63 29.01
CA GLU A 11 -5.23 1.44 29.47
C GLU A 11 -6.09 0.83 28.36
N GLU A 12 -6.76 1.67 27.55
CA GLU A 12 -7.57 1.17 26.42
C GLU A 12 -6.71 0.56 25.31
N ILE A 13 -5.58 1.19 24.98
CA ILE A 13 -4.58 0.68 24.02
C ILE A 13 -4.05 -0.70 24.42
N ARG A 14 -3.92 -0.96 25.73
CA ARG A 14 -3.45 -2.24 26.26
C ARG A 14 -4.48 -3.37 26.08
N LYS A 15 -5.77 -3.04 26.00
CA LYS A 15 -6.85 -4.00 25.71
C LYS A 15 -6.90 -4.40 24.23
N ILE A 16 -6.30 -3.59 23.35
CA ILE A 16 -6.23 -3.87 21.92
C ILE A 16 -5.29 -5.05 21.70
N ARG A 17 -5.78 -6.08 20.99
CA ARG A 17 -4.94 -7.24 20.63
C ARG A 17 -4.07 -6.87 19.44
N TRP A 18 -2.85 -6.44 19.72
CA TRP A 18 -1.87 -6.06 18.70
C TRP A 18 -1.50 -7.28 17.82
N PRO A 19 -1.33 -7.07 16.51
CA PRO A 19 -0.96 -8.14 15.59
C PRO A 19 0.39 -8.73 15.95
N ASN A 20 0.53 -10.04 15.77
CA ASN A 20 1.81 -10.72 16.02
C ASN A 20 2.83 -10.32 14.94
N ARG A 21 4.13 -10.36 15.25
CA ARG A 21 5.22 -10.03 14.31
C ARG A 21 5.10 -10.77 12.97
N LYS A 22 4.65 -12.03 13.01
CA LYS A 22 4.41 -12.86 11.83
C LYS A 22 3.28 -12.31 10.96
N GLU A 23 2.20 -11.84 11.56
CA GLU A 23 1.05 -11.26 10.84
C GLU A 23 1.41 -9.91 10.24
N MET A 24 2.15 -9.07 10.98
CA MET A 24 2.64 -7.80 10.44
C MET A 24 3.52 -8.01 9.21
N SER A 25 4.51 -8.91 9.30
CA SER A 25 5.39 -9.20 8.17
C SER A 25 4.60 -9.73 6.96
N ARG A 26 3.67 -10.66 7.17
CA ARG A 26 2.82 -11.19 6.10
C ARG A 26 2.01 -10.08 5.42
N ASN A 27 1.37 -9.23 6.21
CA ASN A 27 0.54 -8.13 5.67
C ASN A 27 1.41 -7.15 4.88
N THR A 28 2.57 -6.77 5.39
CA THR A 28 3.52 -5.90 4.67
C THR A 28 4.00 -6.54 3.37
N THR A 29 4.36 -7.83 3.39
CA THR A 29 4.77 -8.55 2.17
C THR A 29 3.68 -8.53 1.12
N ILE A 30 2.43 -8.80 1.51
CA ILE A 30 1.27 -8.76 0.58
C ILE A 30 1.17 -7.38 -0.07
N VAL A 31 1.17 -6.30 0.73
CA VAL A 31 1.05 -4.94 0.21
C VAL A 31 2.20 -4.61 -0.74
N ILE A 32 3.44 -4.94 -0.39
CA ILE A 32 4.60 -4.72 -1.26
C ILE A 32 4.46 -5.48 -2.58
N THR A 33 4.04 -6.75 -2.54
CA THR A 33 3.82 -7.54 -3.75
C THR A 33 2.76 -6.91 -4.66
N PHE A 34 1.64 -6.45 -4.09
CA PHE A 34 0.61 -5.75 -4.86
C PHE A 34 1.13 -4.45 -5.48
N VAL A 35 1.89 -3.65 -4.73
CA VAL A 35 2.47 -2.40 -5.24
C VAL A 35 3.43 -2.70 -6.40
N LEU A 36 4.33 -3.68 -6.25
CA LEU A 36 5.26 -4.06 -7.33
C LEU A 36 4.53 -4.56 -8.57
N PHE A 37 3.44 -5.31 -8.40
CA PHE A 37 2.60 -5.74 -9.52
C PHE A 37 2.01 -4.54 -10.28
N PHE A 38 1.46 -3.55 -9.55
CA PHE A 38 0.92 -2.35 -10.20
C PHE A 38 2.00 -1.50 -10.88
N VAL A 39 3.18 -1.39 -10.29
CA VAL A 39 4.33 -0.72 -10.93
C VAL A 39 4.64 -1.38 -12.27
N ALA A 40 4.74 -2.71 -12.31
CA ALA A 40 4.98 -3.44 -13.55
C ALA A 40 3.84 -3.24 -14.57
N TYR A 41 2.58 -3.28 -14.10
CA TYR A 41 1.41 -3.07 -14.95
C TYR A 41 1.39 -1.67 -15.58
N PHE A 42 1.63 -0.61 -14.80
CA PHE A 42 1.66 0.75 -15.32
C PHE A 42 2.81 0.94 -16.31
N PHE A 43 4.00 0.44 -15.98
CA PHE A 43 5.15 0.51 -16.87
C PHE A 43 4.89 -0.19 -18.21
N LEU A 44 4.29 -1.38 -18.17
CA LEU A 44 3.91 -2.11 -19.38
C LEU A 44 2.84 -1.35 -20.17
N THR A 45 1.86 -0.79 -19.49
CA THR A 45 0.77 -0.02 -20.13
C THR A 45 1.30 1.23 -20.80
N GLU A 46 2.17 2.00 -20.13
CA GLU A 46 2.84 3.17 -20.73
C GLU A 46 3.67 2.78 -21.95
N PHE A 47 4.42 1.68 -21.88
CA PHE A 47 5.20 1.19 -23.01
C PHE A 47 4.28 0.82 -24.19
N VAL A 48 3.20 0.08 -23.94
CA VAL A 48 2.22 -0.29 -24.97
C VAL A 48 1.56 0.94 -25.57
N LEU A 49 1.16 1.92 -24.74
CA LEU A 49 0.56 3.16 -25.21
C LEU A 49 1.53 3.99 -26.06
N ILE A 50 2.79 4.13 -25.65
CA ILE A 50 3.81 4.83 -26.44
C ILE A 50 4.00 4.13 -27.79
N ARG A 51 4.07 2.80 -27.81
CA ARG A 51 4.19 2.03 -29.05
C ARG A 51 2.97 2.20 -29.95
N ALA A 52 1.77 2.16 -29.38
CA ALA A 52 0.52 2.37 -30.11
C ALA A 52 0.43 3.80 -30.68
N LEU A 53 0.79 4.82 -29.91
CA LEU A 53 0.80 6.22 -30.35
C LEU A 53 1.82 6.48 -31.47
N LYS A 54 3.01 5.86 -31.38
CA LYS A 54 4.01 5.91 -32.46
C LYS A 54 3.50 5.24 -33.74
N LEU A 55 2.79 4.11 -33.62
CA LEU A 55 2.18 3.43 -34.78
C LEU A 55 1.07 4.27 -35.43
N LEU A 56 0.33 5.04 -34.62
CA LEU A 56 -0.70 5.96 -35.11
C LEU A 56 -0.14 7.29 -35.66
N GLY A 57 1.19 7.49 -35.63
CA GLY A 57 1.85 8.66 -36.21
C GLY A 57 1.72 9.94 -35.37
N ILE A 58 1.22 9.85 -34.13
CA ILE A 58 0.97 11.01 -33.24
C ILE A 58 2.19 11.31 -32.34
N GLY A 59 3.24 10.48 -32.39
CA GLY A 59 4.47 10.65 -31.62
C GLY A 59 5.71 10.75 -32.50
N GLY A 60 5.98 11.94 -33.02
CA GLY A 60 7.33 12.38 -33.39
C GLY A 60 8.05 12.94 -32.18
#